data_AF-A0AA37B4V1-F1
#
_entry.id   AF-A0AA37B4V1-F1
#
_cell.length_a   1.000
_cell.length_b   1.000
_cell.length_c   1.000
_cell.angle_alpha   90.00
_cell.angle_beta   90.00
_cell.angle_gamma   90.00
#
_symmetry.space_group_name_H-M   'P 1'
#
loop_
_entity.id
_entity.type
_entity.pdbx_description
1 polymer ?
#
loop_
_entity_poly.entity_id
_entity_poly.type
_entity_poly.pdbx_seq_one_letter_code
_entity_poly.pdbx_strand_id
1 'polypeptide(L)'
;MRILSVAFGLLLLVACSSTPTWDGMSESEIAAWKEIGVNVEQVQTYVRAGMSQPQVKEFIDQKFTDPAKITSWGQTFTAIDARGWIDSGFDLTAAKDWAANKFSFEEAAAWASADFDLDGAKKNRDKGLTPVK
;
A
#
# COMPACT_ATOMS: atom_id res chain seq x y z
N MET A 1 14.01 -47.63 -45.04
CA MET A 1 13.27 -46.38 -45.29
C MET A 1 11.87 -46.50 -44.72
N ARG A 2 11.57 -45.75 -43.65
CA ARG A 2 10.27 -45.14 -43.34
C ARG A 2 10.37 -44.46 -41.98
N ILE A 3 10.62 -43.16 -42.08
CA ILE A 3 10.70 -42.17 -41.01
C ILE A 3 9.29 -42.02 -40.44
N LEU A 4 9.08 -42.45 -39.19
CA LEU A 4 7.86 -42.17 -38.44
C LEU A 4 8.07 -40.85 -37.71
N SER A 5 7.36 -39.84 -38.21
CA SER A 5 7.45 -38.43 -37.89
C SER A 5 7.24 -38.15 -36.40
N VAL A 6 8.20 -37.47 -35.79
CA VAL A 6 8.06 -36.79 -34.50
C VAL A 6 7.22 -35.54 -34.73
N ALA A 7 5.95 -35.56 -34.32
CA ALA A 7 5.13 -34.36 -34.24
C ALA A 7 5.32 -33.72 -32.85
N PHE A 8 6.40 -32.93 -32.71
CA PHE A 8 6.58 -32.04 -31.57
C PHE A 8 5.72 -30.80 -31.81
N GLY A 9 4.46 -30.87 -31.36
CA GLY A 9 3.55 -29.73 -31.36
C GLY A 9 4.08 -28.65 -30.41
N LEU A 10 4.76 -27.65 -30.97
CA LEU A 10 5.20 -26.46 -30.26
C LEU A 10 3.94 -25.65 -29.88
N LEU A 11 3.45 -25.85 -28.67
CA LEU A 11 2.38 -25.05 -28.06
C LEU A 11 2.93 -23.63 -27.83
N LEU A 12 2.65 -22.73 -28.78
CA LEU A 12 2.87 -21.29 -28.61
C LEU A 12 1.82 -20.78 -27.62
N LEU A 13 2.13 -20.89 -26.33
CA LEU A 13 1.45 -20.12 -25.29
C LEU A 13 1.78 -18.65 -25.56
N VAL A 14 0.88 -17.95 -26.27
CA VAL A 14 0.88 -16.49 -26.33
C VAL A 14 0.54 -16.02 -24.93
N ALA A 15 1.55 -15.91 -24.08
CA ALA A 15 1.45 -15.17 -22.84
C ALA A 15 1.23 -13.71 -23.26
N CYS A 16 0.00 -13.22 -23.11
CA CYS A 16 -0.26 -11.79 -23.10
C CYS A 16 0.50 -11.20 -21.90
N SER A 17 1.78 -10.91 -22.05
CA SER A 17 2.47 -10.03 -21.12
C SER A 17 1.92 -8.63 -21.37
N SER A 18 0.94 -8.22 -20.58
CA SER A 18 0.50 -6.83 -20.57
C SER A 18 1.68 -5.99 -20.06
N THR A 19 2.52 -5.52 -20.98
CA THR A 19 3.55 -4.54 -20.69
C THR A 19 2.87 -3.33 -20.05
N PRO A 20 3.40 -2.77 -18.96
CA PRO A 20 2.81 -1.57 -18.37
C PRO A 20 2.74 -0.45 -19.40
N THR A 21 1.57 0.17 -19.51
CA THR A 21 1.28 1.21 -20.50
C THR A 21 0.58 2.42 -19.87
N TRP A 22 0.65 3.56 -20.58
CA TRP A 22 -0.17 4.74 -20.30
C TRP A 22 -1.52 4.68 -21.04
N ASP A 23 -1.96 3.48 -21.45
CA ASP A 23 -3.13 3.33 -22.29
C ASP A 23 -4.38 3.91 -21.62
N GLY A 24 -5.17 4.63 -22.41
CA GLY A 24 -6.40 5.27 -21.95
C GLY A 24 -6.20 6.57 -21.17
N MET A 25 -4.97 7.10 -21.07
CA MET A 25 -4.68 8.37 -20.39
C MET A 25 -4.39 9.49 -21.38
N SER A 26 -4.86 10.70 -21.09
CA SER A 26 -4.52 11.90 -21.85
C SER A 26 -3.07 12.34 -21.60
N GLU A 27 -2.49 13.10 -22.54
CA GLU A 27 -1.14 13.65 -22.39
C GLU A 27 -0.98 14.48 -21.11
N SER A 28 -2.00 15.27 -20.75
CA SER A 28 -2.01 16.07 -19.53
C SER A 28 -2.02 15.21 -18.27
N GLU A 29 -2.79 14.11 -18.24
CA GLU A 29 -2.77 13.18 -17.11
C GLU A 29 -1.40 12.50 -16.98
N ILE A 30 -0.83 12.05 -18.10
CA ILE A 30 0.50 11.44 -18.14
C ILE A 30 1.56 12.42 -17.61
N ALA A 31 1.52 13.68 -18.03
CA ALA A 31 2.44 14.71 -17.57
C ALA A 31 2.35 14.93 -16.05
N ALA A 32 1.13 15.04 -15.51
CA ALA A 32 0.90 15.22 -14.08
C ALA A 32 1.40 14.04 -13.24
N TRP A 33 1.22 12.79 -13.70
CA TRP A 33 1.79 11.62 -13.03
C TRP A 33 3.33 11.62 -13.07
N LYS A 34 3.92 11.96 -14.21
CA LYS A 34 5.39 12.06 -14.35
C LYS A 34 5.98 13.16 -13.47
N GLU A 35 5.28 14.28 -13.33
CA GLU A 35 5.70 15.42 -12.49
C GLU A 35 5.88 15.02 -11.03
N ILE A 36 5.02 14.13 -10.52
CA ILE A 36 5.15 13.59 -9.15
C ILE A 36 6.07 12.36 -9.07
N GLY A 37 6.81 12.05 -10.14
CA GLY A 37 7.79 10.97 -10.17
C GLY A 37 7.20 9.57 -10.39
N VAL A 38 5.93 9.46 -10.78
CA VAL A 38 5.29 8.17 -11.09
C VAL A 38 5.63 7.76 -12.52
N ASN A 39 6.09 6.52 -12.68
CA ASN A 39 6.41 5.94 -13.99
C ASN A 39 5.33 4.96 -14.49
N VAL A 40 5.53 4.43 -15.69
CA VAL A 40 4.56 3.56 -16.37
C VAL A 40 4.32 2.22 -15.66
N GLU A 41 5.33 1.72 -14.94
CA GLU A 41 5.25 0.48 -14.15
C GLU A 41 4.31 0.64 -12.94
N GLN A 42 4.19 1.88 -12.44
CA GLN A 42 3.46 2.18 -11.21
C GLN A 42 2.04 2.71 -11.49
N VAL A 43 1.88 3.54 -12.52
CA VAL A 43 0.66 4.35 -12.72
C VAL A 43 -0.63 3.51 -12.77
N GLN A 44 -0.60 2.38 -13.46
CA GLN A 44 -1.78 1.53 -13.62
C GLN A 44 -2.21 0.90 -12.28
N THR A 45 -1.29 0.70 -11.34
CA THR A 45 -1.61 0.24 -9.98
C THR A 45 -2.42 1.29 -9.23
N TYR A 46 -2.02 2.57 -9.32
CA TYR A 46 -2.74 3.67 -8.68
C TYR A 46 -4.10 3.93 -9.32
N VAL A 47 -4.15 4.00 -10.65
CA VAL A 47 -5.39 4.25 -11.41
C VAL A 47 -6.43 3.14 -11.15
N ARG A 48 -6.03 1.87 -11.18
CA ARG A 48 -6.94 0.74 -10.88
C ARG A 48 -7.42 0.73 -9.43
N ALA A 49 -6.59 1.21 -8.51
CA ALA A 49 -6.97 1.38 -7.11
C ALA A 49 -7.82 2.64 -6.86
N GLY A 50 -8.12 3.44 -7.89
CA GLY A 50 -8.89 4.68 -7.77
C GLY A 50 -8.13 5.79 -7.01
N MET A 51 -6.81 5.71 -6.93
CA MET A 51 -5.99 6.68 -6.21
C MET A 51 -5.87 7.98 -7.01
N SER A 52 -6.01 9.12 -6.34
CA SER A 52 -5.80 10.43 -6.97
C SER A 52 -4.31 10.81 -7.00
N GLN A 53 -3.91 11.66 -7.95
CA GLN A 53 -2.53 12.17 -8.03
C GLN A 53 -2.10 12.91 -6.75
N PRO A 54 -2.90 13.81 -6.15
CA PRO A 54 -2.52 14.46 -4.90
C PRO A 54 -2.29 13.47 -3.76
N GLN A 55 -3.16 12.46 -3.64
CA GLN A 55 -3.01 11.40 -2.63
C GLN A 55 -1.72 10.61 -2.83
N VAL A 56 -1.42 10.15 -4.05
CA VAL A 56 -0.16 9.43 -4.32
C VAL A 56 1.05 10.33 -4.07
N LYS A 57 0.96 11.61 -4.42
CA LYS A 57 2.02 12.59 -4.16
C LYS A 57 2.32 12.72 -2.67
N GLU A 58 1.30 12.80 -1.81
CA GLU A 58 1.50 12.85 -0.35
C GLU A 58 2.30 11.65 0.15
N PHE A 59 2.00 10.44 -0.34
CA PHE A 59 2.77 9.24 0.00
C PHE A 59 4.21 9.28 -0.52
N ILE A 60 4.43 9.76 -1.75
CA ILE A 60 5.78 9.93 -2.30
C ILE A 60 6.58 10.98 -1.51
N ASP A 61 5.94 12.06 -1.08
CA ASP A 61 6.55 13.09 -0.23
C ASP A 61 6.98 12.50 1.12
N GLN A 62 6.20 11.56 1.66
CA GLN A 62 6.54 10.72 2.83
C GLN A 62 7.51 9.56 2.50
N LYS A 63 8.18 9.60 1.34
CA LYS A 63 9.22 8.64 0.90
C LYS A 63 8.73 7.20 0.73
N PHE A 64 7.43 7.00 0.49
CA PHE A 64 6.96 5.70 0.03
C PHE A 64 7.34 5.50 -1.45
N THR A 65 7.87 4.33 -1.77
CA THR A 65 8.30 3.98 -3.14
C THR A 65 7.61 2.73 -3.69
N ASP A 66 7.02 1.91 -2.82
CA ASP A 66 6.31 0.68 -3.16
C ASP A 66 4.84 0.99 -3.49
N PRO A 67 4.41 0.82 -4.76
CA PRO A 67 3.04 1.09 -5.17
C PRO A 67 2.00 0.28 -4.40
N ALA A 68 2.29 -0.98 -4.07
CA ALA A 68 1.36 -1.84 -3.35
C ALA A 68 1.16 -1.34 -1.90
N LYS A 69 2.21 -0.85 -1.25
CA LYS A 69 2.10 -0.18 0.06
C LYS A 69 1.30 1.11 -0.03
N ILE A 70 1.59 1.95 -1.02
CA ILE A 70 0.85 3.22 -1.22
C ILE A 70 -0.64 2.93 -1.44
N THR A 71 -0.98 1.99 -2.31
CA THR A 71 -2.39 1.63 -2.54
C THR A 71 -3.04 0.97 -1.34
N SER A 72 -2.35 0.12 -0.59
CA SER A 72 -2.99 -0.59 0.54
C SER A 72 -3.21 0.31 1.74
N TRP A 73 -2.25 1.17 2.08
CA TRP A 73 -2.33 2.11 3.19
C TRP A 73 -3.17 3.35 2.85
N GLY A 74 -3.04 3.87 1.63
CA GLY A 74 -3.75 5.07 1.18
C GLY A 74 -5.26 4.94 1.14
N GLN A 75 -5.79 3.71 1.10
CA GLN A 75 -7.25 3.47 1.17
C GLN A 75 -7.83 3.73 2.57
N THR A 76 -7.00 3.93 3.58
CA THR A 76 -7.47 4.04 4.97
C THR A 76 -6.81 5.18 5.73
N PHE A 77 -5.54 5.46 5.44
CA PHE A 77 -4.76 6.43 6.19
C PHE A 77 -4.26 7.55 5.27
N THR A 78 -4.07 8.73 5.86
CA THR A 78 -3.24 9.77 5.24
C THR A 78 -1.81 9.26 5.13
N ALA A 79 -1.01 9.88 4.26
CA ALA A 79 0.40 9.50 4.11
C ALA A 79 1.19 9.62 5.44
N ILE A 80 0.86 10.64 6.24
CA ILE A 80 1.49 10.90 7.55
C ILE A 80 1.10 9.81 8.55
N ASP A 81 -0.19 9.50 8.67
CA ASP A 81 -0.64 8.46 9.60
C ASP A 81 -0.09 7.08 9.18
N ALA A 82 -0.12 6.76 7.89
CA ALA A 82 0.45 5.52 7.37
C ALA A 82 1.95 5.39 7.71
N ARG A 83 2.72 6.47 7.57
CA ARG A 83 4.12 6.52 7.98
C ARG A 83 4.26 6.28 9.47
N GLY A 84 3.47 6.98 10.29
CA GLY A 84 3.47 6.84 11.75
C GLY A 84 3.19 5.42 12.22
N TRP A 85 2.18 4.76 11.66
CA TRP A 85 1.84 3.36 11.97
C TRP A 85 2.96 2.39 11.58
N ILE A 86 3.50 2.51 10.37
CA ILE A 86 4.57 1.64 9.87
C ILE A 86 5.85 1.82 10.68
N ASP A 87 6.25 3.07 10.94
CA ASP A 87 7.46 3.38 11.71
C ASP A 87 7.32 2.93 13.18
N SER A 88 6.09 2.87 13.70
CA SER A 88 5.76 2.29 15.01
C SER A 88 5.68 0.77 15.01
N GLY A 89 5.96 0.11 13.87
CA GLY A 89 6.01 -1.35 13.76
C GLY A 89 4.67 -2.04 13.55
N PHE A 90 3.60 -1.29 13.30
CA PHE A 90 2.28 -1.88 13.01
C PHE A 90 2.17 -2.27 11.54
N ASP A 91 1.59 -3.45 11.29
CA ASP A 91 1.08 -3.78 9.97
C ASP A 91 -0.28 -3.10 9.71
N LEU A 92 -0.78 -3.21 8.47
CA LEU A 92 -2.02 -2.55 8.06
C LEU A 92 -3.24 -3.05 8.83
N THR A 93 -3.27 -4.34 9.19
CA THR A 93 -4.39 -4.95 9.90
C THR A 93 -4.45 -4.41 11.33
N ALA A 94 -3.32 -4.47 12.05
CA ALA A 94 -3.22 -3.93 13.38
C ALA A 94 -3.50 -2.43 13.40
N ALA A 95 -2.89 -1.64 12.51
CA ALA A 95 -3.15 -0.20 12.42
C ALA A 95 -4.64 0.11 12.24
N LYS A 96 -5.36 -0.65 11.41
CA LYS A 96 -6.82 -0.53 11.24
C LYS A 96 -7.58 -0.83 12.51
N ASP A 97 -7.23 -1.90 13.22
CA ASP A 97 -7.91 -2.29 14.45
C ASP A 97 -7.72 -1.24 15.55
N TRP A 98 -6.49 -0.75 15.72
CA TRP A 98 -6.18 0.31 16.69
C TRP A 98 -6.88 1.63 16.33
N ALA A 99 -6.79 2.06 15.07
CA ALA A 99 -7.45 3.27 14.59
C ALA A 99 -8.99 3.20 14.69
N ALA A 100 -9.59 2.04 14.42
CA ALA A 100 -11.03 1.81 14.59
C ALA A 100 -11.48 2.00 16.04
N ASN A 101 -10.59 1.69 17.00
CA ASN A 101 -10.78 1.91 18.43
C ASN A 101 -10.29 3.31 18.89
N LYS A 102 -10.09 4.24 17.94
CA LYS A 102 -9.75 5.65 18.17
C LYS A 102 -8.38 5.90 18.79
N PHE A 103 -7.47 4.94 18.68
CA PHE A 103 -6.07 5.17 19.01
C PHE A 103 -5.37 5.86 17.84
N SER A 104 -4.52 6.84 18.12
CA SER A 104 -3.52 7.34 17.15
C SER A 104 -2.34 6.36 17.08
N PHE A 105 -1.47 6.52 16.08
CA PHE A 105 -0.28 5.69 15.98
C PHE A 105 0.66 5.90 17.18
N GLU A 106 0.75 7.13 17.71
CA GLU A 106 1.57 7.43 18.90
C GLU A 106 1.00 6.77 20.16
N GLU A 107 -0.33 6.83 20.35
CA GLU A 107 -0.98 6.21 21.50
C GLU A 107 -0.82 4.69 21.44
N ALA A 108 -1.10 4.09 20.28
CA ALA A 108 -0.93 2.66 20.07
C ALA A 108 0.52 2.21 20.28
N ALA A 109 1.49 2.95 19.74
CA ALA A 109 2.92 2.67 19.92
C ALA A 109 3.33 2.71 21.41
N ALA A 110 2.79 3.66 22.18
CA ALA A 110 3.06 3.77 23.61
C ALA A 110 2.51 2.56 24.38
N TRP A 111 1.30 2.10 24.06
CA TRP A 111 0.72 0.90 24.66
C TRP A 111 1.47 -0.37 24.27
N ALA A 112 1.77 -0.54 22.97
CA ALA A 112 2.51 -1.70 22.46
C ALA A 112 3.92 -1.78 23.05
N SER A 113 4.60 -0.64 23.23
CA SER A 113 5.93 -0.57 23.86
C SER A 113 5.90 -0.94 25.35
N ALA A 114 4.74 -0.84 25.99
CA ALA A 114 4.51 -1.27 27.37
C ALA A 114 3.93 -2.70 27.45
N ASP A 115 4.11 -3.50 26.39
CA ASP A 115 3.65 -4.89 26.27
C ASP A 115 2.12 -5.08 26.38
N PHE A 116 1.35 -4.04 26.04
CA PHE A 116 -0.11 -4.15 25.92
C PHE A 116 -0.53 -4.38 24.47
N ASP A 117 -1.40 -5.38 24.26
CA ASP A 117 -2.19 -5.50 23.05
C ASP A 117 -3.38 -4.52 23.05
N LEU A 118 -4.15 -4.51 21.96
CA LEU A 118 -5.28 -3.60 21.79
C LEU A 118 -6.33 -3.75 22.89
N ASP A 119 -6.64 -5.00 23.29
CA ASP A 119 -7.66 -5.26 24.32
C ASP A 119 -7.17 -4.82 25.70
N GLY A 120 -5.90 -5.07 26.01
CA GLY A 120 -5.23 -4.58 27.21
C GLY A 120 -5.20 -3.05 27.25
N ALA A 121 -4.85 -2.40 26.14
CA ALA A 121 -4.85 -0.94 26.03
C ALA A 121 -6.25 -0.35 26.26
N LYS A 122 -7.29 -0.89 25.59
CA LYS A 122 -8.69 -0.47 25.78
C LYS A 122 -9.13 -0.59 27.23
N LYS A 123 -8.92 -1.76 27.84
CA LYS A 123 -9.30 -2.02 29.24
C LYS A 123 -8.64 -1.07 30.24
N ASN A 124 -7.40 -0.64 29.97
CA ASN A 124 -6.71 0.30 30.85
C ASN A 124 -7.10 1.76 30.55
N ARG A 125 -7.30 2.11 29.27
CA ARG A 125 -7.81 3.43 28.86
C ARG A 125 -9.21 3.69 29.44
N ASP A 126 -10.08 2.68 29.50
CA ASP A 126 -11.42 2.77 30.11
C ASP A 126 -11.37 3.04 31.62
N LYS A 127 -10.23 2.76 32.27
CA LYS A 127 -9.97 3.11 33.68
C LYS A 127 -9.29 4.47 33.85
N GLY A 128 -9.08 5.21 32.76
CA GLY A 128 -8.33 6.47 32.75
C GLY A 128 -6.82 6.32 32.88
N LEU A 129 -6.27 5.13 32.59
CA LEU A 129 -4.84 4.87 32.64
C LEU A 129 -4.17 5.10 31.30
N THR A 130 -2.89 5.45 31.34
CA THR A 130 -1.99 5.55 30.19
C THR A 130 -0.73 4.71 30.47
N PRO A 131 -0.05 4.18 29.43
CA PRO A 131 1.17 3.42 29.62
C PRO A 131 2.29 4.33 30.13
N VAL A 132 3.14 3.79 31.00
CA VAL A 132 4.29 4.52 31.57
C VAL A 132 5.50 4.24 30.68
N LYS A 133 6.28 5.30 30.39
CA LYS A 133 7.53 5.22 29.62
C LYS A 133 8.68 4.70 30.46
#